data_AF-A0A0S8GMR8-F1
#
_entry.id   AF-A0A0S8GMR8-F1
#
_cell.length_a   1.000
_cell.length_b   1.000
_cell.length_c   1.000
_cell.angle_alpha   90.00
_cell.angle_beta   90.00
_cell.angle_gamma   90.00
#
_symmetry.space_group_name_H-M   'P 1'
#
loop_
_entity.id
_entity.type
_entity.pdbx_description
1 polymer ?
#
loop_
_entity_poly.entity_id
_entity_poly.type
_entity_poly.pdbx_seq_one_letter_code
_entity_poly.pdbx_strand_id
1 'polypeptide(L)' 'MYLARDLTNHSLEEIGGHFGGRDHSTVLHAYRTIDKLCDHDHNIRATVDALVASLTEKQMSI' A
#
# COMPACT_ATOMS: atom_id res chain seq x y z
N MET A 1 3.93 0.36 -1.50
CA MET A 1 4.09 -0.80 -0.61
C MET A 1 2.85 -1.05 0.22
N TYR A 2 2.40 -0.09 1.05
CA TYR A 2 1.16 -0.21 1.82
C TYR A 2 -0.03 -0.67 0.96
N LEU A 3 -0.38 0.11 -0.07
CA LEU A 3 -1.46 -0.24 -1.00
C LEU A 3 -1.21 -1.54 -1.78
N ALA A 4 0.06 -1.87 -2.10
CA ALA A 4 0.37 -3.12 -2.80
C ALA A 4 0.06 -4.34 -1.92
N ARG A 5 0.23 -4.21 -0.60
CA ARG A 5 -0.09 -5.26 0.36
C ARG A 5 -1.60 -5.44 0.55
N ASP A 6 -2.37 -4.36 0.51
CA ASP A 6 -3.83 -4.42 0.71
C ASP A 6 -4.61 -4.72 -0.58
N LEU A 7 -4.12 -4.28 -1.73
CA LEU A 7 -4.83 -4.39 -3.02
C LEU A 7 -4.38 -5.57 -3.87
N THR A 8 -3.40 -6.37 -3.42
CA THR A 8 -2.91 -7.52 -4.18
C THR A 8 -2.63 -8.72 -3.28
N ASN A 9 -2.56 -9.91 -3.86
CA ASN A 9 -2.24 -11.16 -3.15
C ASN A 9 -0.73 -11.45 -3.07
N HIS A 10 0.14 -10.49 -3.39
CA HIS A 10 1.58 -10.70 -3.34
C HIS A 10 2.07 -10.82 -1.88
N SER A 11 3.05 -11.70 -1.68
CA SER A 11 3.83 -11.82 -0.46
C SER A 11 4.70 -10.58 -0.22
N LEU A 12 5.22 -10.43 1.01
CA LEU A 12 6.10 -9.31 1.35
C LEU A 12 7.41 -9.37 0.57
N GLU A 13 7.95 -10.57 0.33
CA GLU A 13 9.11 -10.80 -0.53
C GLU A 13 8.85 -10.38 -1.97
N GLU A 14 7.73 -10.78 -2.57
CA GLU A 14 7.37 -10.39 -3.94
C GLU A 14 7.19 -8.88 -4.06
N ILE A 15 6.48 -8.26 -3.12
CA ILE A 15 6.37 -6.80 -3.05
C ILE A 15 7.77 -6.18 -2.92
N GLY A 16 8.62 -6.68 -2.03
CA GLY A 16 9.99 -6.20 -1.89
C GLY A 16 10.78 -6.27 -3.20
N GLY A 17 10.64 -7.38 -3.91
CA GLY A 17 11.19 -7.61 -5.26
C GLY A 17 10.75 -6.53 -6.26
N HIS A 18 9.45 -6.27 -6.38
CA HIS A 18 8.90 -5.24 -7.27
C HIS A 18 9.36 -3.82 -6.93
N PHE A 19 9.74 -3.57 -5.67
CA PHE A 19 10.22 -2.27 -5.20
C PHE A 19 11.76 -2.20 -5.15
N GLY A 20 12.44 -2.85 -6.10
CA GLY A 20 13.90 -2.77 -6.27
C GLY A 20 14.68 -3.76 -5.42
N GLY A 21 14.12 -4.94 -5.15
CA GLY A 21 14.78 -5.97 -4.34
C GLY A 21 14.91 -5.61 -2.86
N ARG A 22 13.95 -4.84 -2.33
CA ARG A 22 13.92 -4.49 -0.91
C ARG A 22 13.55 -5.70 -0.06
N ASP A 23 14.13 -5.79 1.13
CA ASP A 23 13.82 -6.88 2.05
C ASP A 23 12.36 -6.83 2.52
N HIS A 24 11.77 -8.00 2.76
CA HIS A 24 10.39 -8.16 3.24
C HIS A 24 10.12 -7.35 4.53
N SER A 25 11.12 -7.21 5.42
CA SER A 25 11.00 -6.40 6.64
C SER A 25 10.88 -4.90 6.34
N THR A 26 11.47 -4.42 5.24
CA THR A 26 11.29 -3.03 4.77
C THR A 26 9.86 -2.79 4.31
N VAL A 27 9.27 -3.77 3.62
CA VAL A 27 7.86 -3.71 3.21
C VAL A 27 6.95 -3.70 4.44
N LEU A 28 7.21 -4.58 5.41
CA LEU A 28 6.47 -4.64 6.67
C LEU A 28 6.58 -3.33 7.47
N HIS A 29 7.78 -2.75 7.52
CA HIS A 29 8.00 -1.46 8.18
C HIS A 29 7.21 -0.35 7.49
N ALA A 30 7.32 -0.23 6.16
CA ALA A 30 6.57 0.75 5.39
C ALA A 30 5.05 0.58 5.57
N TYR A 31 4.56 -0.66 5.63
CA TYR A 31 3.15 -0.95 5.89
C TYR A 31 2.71 -0.40 7.23
N ARG A 32 3.38 -0.81 8.32
CA ARG A 32 3.05 -0.38 9.70
C ARG A 32 3.17 1.13 9.89
N THR A 33 4.11 1.77 9.21
CA THR A 33 4.29 3.22 9.29
C THR A 33 3.10 3.96 8.69
N ILE A 34 2.66 3.56 7.48
CA ILE A 34 1.49 4.18 6.87
C ILE A 34 0.22 3.85 7.64
N ASP A 35 0.04 2.61 8.09
CA ASP A 35 -1.10 2.19 8.90
C ASP A 35 -1.29 3.10 10.13
N LYS A 36 -0.23 3.29 10.92
CA LYS A 36 -0.23 4.20 12.07
C LYS A 36 -0.47 5.66 11.69
N LEU A 37 0.10 6.12 10.58
CA LEU A 37 -0.11 7.50 10.13
C LEU A 37 -1.57 7.72 9.76
N CYS A 38 -2.23 6.75 9.14
CA CYS A 38 -3.64 6.85 8.82
C CYS A 38 -4.55 6.83 10.06
N ASP A 39 -4.08 6.33 11.21
CA ASP A 39 -4.80 6.40 12.48
C ASP A 39 -4.68 7.76 13.18
N HIS A 40 -3.58 8.48 12.92
CA HIS A 40 -3.26 9.74 13.61
C HIS A 40 -3.36 10.99 12.74
N ASP A 41 -3.38 10.85 11.42
CA ASP A 41 -3.43 11.95 10.45
C ASP A 41 -4.57 11.73 9.43
N HIS A 42 -5.62 12.54 9.59
CA HIS A 42 -6.79 12.52 8.71
C HIS A 42 -6.47 12.84 7.26
N ASN A 43 -5.45 13.66 6.98
CA ASN A 43 -5.05 14.00 5.61
C ASN A 43 -4.38 12.81 4.94
N ILE A 44 -3.55 12.06 5.68
CA ILE A 44 -2.94 10.83 5.18
C ILE A 44 -4.02 9.79 4.91
N ARG A 45 -4.96 9.58 5.85
CA ARG A 45 -6.10 8.68 5.64
C ARG A 45 -6.89 9.05 4.38
N ALA A 46 -7.28 10.32 4.23
CA ALA A 46 -8.03 10.78 3.07
C ALA A 46 -7.25 10.59 1.75
N THR A 47 -5.93 10.80 1.78
CA THR A 47 -5.07 10.56 0.61
C THR A 47 -5.03 9.07 0.25
N VAL A 48 -4.89 8.19 1.24
CA VAL A 48 -4.91 6.73 1.03
C VAL A 48 -6.25 6.29 0.45
N ASP A 49 -7.37 6.74 1.02
CA ASP A 49 -8.71 6.38 0.56
C ASP A 49 -8.95 6.85 -0.89
N ALA A 50 -8.52 8.08 -1.23
CA ALA A 50 -8.60 8.60 -2.59
C ALA A 50 -7.75 7.77 -3.58
N LEU A 51 -6.54 7.36 -3.18
CA LEU A 51 -5.69 6.51 -4.01
C LEU A 51 -6.33 5.12 -4.22
N VAL A 52 -6.89 4.53 -3.17
CA VAL A 52 -7.61 3.24 -3.25
C VAL A 52 -8.74 3.34 -4.26
N ALA A 53 -9.62 4.34 -4.11
CA ALA A 53 -10.73 4.57 -5.04
C ALA A 53 -10.23 4.68 -6.49
N SER A 54 -9.22 5.51 -6.74
CA SER A 54 -8.66 5.73 -8.08
C SER A 54 -8.07 4.46 -8.73
N LEU A 55 -7.49 3.56 -7.92
CA LEU A 55 -6.89 2.32 -8.40
C LEU A 55 -7.95 1.25 -8.67
N THR A 56 -9.02 1.22 -7.87
CA THR A 56 -10.11 0.24 -8.01
C THR A 56 -11.11 0.62 -9.11
N GLU A 57 -11.41 1.91 -9.28
CA GLU A 57 -12.33 2.39 -10.32
C GLU A 57 -11.76 2.15 -11.72
N LYS A 58 -10.44 2.34 -11.87
CA LYS A 58 -9.75 2.12 -13.15
C LYS A 58 -9.74 0.65 -13.58
N GLN A 59 -9.98 -0.29 -12.66
CA GLN A 59 -10.05 -1.72 -12.93
C GLN A 59 -11.42 -2.19 -13.45
N MET A 60 -12.49 -1.41 -13.22
CA MET A 60 -13.86 -1.70 -13.69
C MET A 60 -14.18 -1.11 -15.07
N SER A 61 -13.28 -0.33 -15.65
CA SER A 61 -13.42 0.21 -17.01
C SER A 61 -12.77 -0.73 -18.02
N ILE A 62 -13.36 -1.91 -18.24
CA ILE A 62 -13.04 -2.83 -19.34
C ILE A 62 -14.34 -3.38 -19.91
#